data_AF-A0A6P6IDH7-F1
#
_entry.id   AF-A0A6P6IDH7-F1
#
_cell.length_a   1.000
_cell.length_b   1.000
_cell.length_c   1.000
_cell.angle_alpha   90.00
_cell.angle_beta   90.00
_cell.angle_gamma   90.00
#
_symmetry.space_group_name_H-M   'P 1'
#
loop_
_entity.id
_entity.type
_entity.pdbx_description
1 polymer ?
#
loop_
_entity_poly.entity_id
_entity_poly.type
_entity_poly.pdbx_seq_one_letter_code
_entity_poly.pdbx_strand_id
1 'polypeptide(L)'
;MGRVGTKAVKKAAQVVTEKCDTGSYVRTGNRVCKEMATIPSKSSATREQAVTHQTEHIQRGPVRGLSVKLLREKRENYGPEVSAPDQESTEVDPHTKEILKPLHFASLSDLQVTWPMVGMCFKTPRGGAHGWLSRLGVRLRLRENY
;
A
#
# COMPACT_ATOMS: atom_id res chain seq x y z
N MET A 1 17.58 32.42 0.30
CA MET A 1 18.17 31.06 0.26
C MET A 1 18.23 30.52 1.69
N GLY A 2 17.25 29.70 2.08
CA GLY A 2 16.94 29.47 3.50
C GLY A 2 17.19 28.03 3.96
N ARG A 3 17.79 27.88 5.14
CA ARG A 3 17.60 26.80 6.15
C ARG A 3 17.27 25.37 5.66
N VAL A 4 17.86 24.89 4.57
CA VAL A 4 17.79 23.47 4.19
C VAL A 4 18.92 22.70 4.86
N GLY A 5 18.58 21.73 5.71
CA GLY A 5 19.56 20.83 6.32
C GLY A 5 20.24 19.90 5.30
N THR A 6 21.54 19.65 5.48
CA THR A 6 22.32 18.75 4.62
C THR A 6 21.89 17.29 4.79
N LYS A 7 22.24 16.43 3.81
CA LYS A 7 21.94 14.99 3.85
C LYS A 7 22.47 14.29 5.10
N ALA A 8 23.61 14.72 5.63
CA ALA A 8 24.20 14.16 6.85
C ALA A 8 23.33 14.44 8.07
N VAL A 9 22.80 15.66 8.20
CA VAL A 9 21.89 16.04 9.28
C VAL A 9 20.60 15.24 9.22
N LYS A 10 20.03 15.09 8.01
CA LYS A 10 18.78 14.32 7.80
C LYS A 10 18.95 12.83 8.11
N LYS A 11 20.07 12.22 7.68
CA LYS A 11 20.40 10.82 8.01
C LYS A 11 20.62 10.61 9.50
N ALA A 12 21.34 11.53 10.14
CA ALA A 12 21.59 11.44 11.58
C ALA A 12 20.32 11.60 12.41
N ALA A 13 19.38 12.46 11.98
CA ALA A 13 18.06 12.59 12.61
C ALA A 13 17.25 11.29 12.49
N GLN A 14 17.24 10.68 11.30
CA GLN A 14 16.54 9.41 11.06
C GLN A 14 16.99 8.30 12.02
N VAL A 15 18.30 8.12 12.18
CA VAL A 15 18.88 7.09 13.08
C VAL A 15 18.53 7.36 14.54
N VAL A 16 18.48 8.63 14.96
CA VAL A 16 18.09 8.99 16.33
C VAL A 16 16.61 8.68 16.53
N THR A 17 15.76 9.09 15.61
CA THR A 17 14.30 8.90 15.71
C THR A 17 13.88 7.43 15.62
N GLU A 18 14.61 6.58 14.89
CA GLU A 18 14.37 5.12 14.85
C GLU A 18 14.69 4.41 16.17
N LYS A 19 15.70 4.89 16.89
CA LYS A 19 16.17 4.25 18.13
C LYS A 19 15.39 4.69 19.35
N CYS A 20 14.74 5.84 19.27
CA CYS A 20 13.99 6.35 20.39
C CYS A 20 12.54 5.83 20.27
N ASP A 21 12.12 4.97 21.20
CA ASP A 21 10.78 4.37 21.23
C ASP A 21 9.74 5.22 22.02
N THR A 22 10.19 6.20 22.79
CA THR A 22 9.36 6.99 23.72
C THR A 22 8.67 8.18 23.06
N GLY A 23 7.33 8.19 23.00
CA GLY A 23 6.51 9.25 22.40
C GLY A 23 6.65 10.69 22.97
N SER A 24 7.66 10.97 23.79
CA SER A 24 7.95 12.27 24.41
C SER A 24 9.08 13.03 23.67
N TYR A 25 8.89 13.34 22.39
CA TYR A 25 9.88 14.09 21.60
C TYR A 25 9.63 15.60 21.55
N VAL A 26 8.38 16.03 21.75
CA VAL A 26 7.93 17.39 21.39
C VAL A 26 8.55 18.48 22.27
N ARG A 27 8.91 18.18 23.53
CA ARG A 27 9.41 19.18 24.49
C ARG A 27 10.88 18.99 24.91
N THR A 28 11.50 17.88 24.52
CA THR A 28 12.82 17.42 25.03
C THR A 28 13.82 17.03 23.94
N GLY A 29 13.51 17.30 22.66
CA GLY A 29 14.36 16.90 21.52
C GLY A 29 15.84 17.22 21.69
N ASN A 30 16.19 18.37 22.29
CA ASN A 30 17.57 18.79 22.55
C ASN A 30 18.29 17.88 23.57
N ARG A 31 17.58 17.46 24.62
CA ARG A 31 18.11 16.55 25.63
C ARG A 31 18.30 15.15 25.06
N VAL A 32 17.28 14.65 24.35
CA VAL A 32 17.31 13.32 23.72
C VAL A 32 18.44 13.23 22.68
N CYS A 33 18.63 14.27 21.85
CA CYS A 33 19.71 14.30 20.87
C CYS A 33 21.11 14.30 21.52
N LYS A 34 21.25 14.90 22.70
CA LYS A 34 22.50 14.97 23.45
C LYS A 34 22.81 13.67 24.20
N GLU A 35 21.80 12.96 24.67
CA GLU A 35 21.92 11.66 25.34
C GLU A 35 22.16 10.52 24.33
N MET A 36 21.55 10.58 23.14
CA MET A 36 21.58 9.50 22.14
C MET A 36 22.80 9.54 21.20
N ALA A 37 23.48 10.67 21.07
CA ALA A 37 24.60 10.81 20.14
C ALA A 37 25.72 11.69 20.69
N THR A 38 26.96 11.22 20.58
CA THR A 38 28.16 12.04 20.80
C THR A 38 28.29 13.06 19.67
N ILE A 39 27.81 14.28 19.89
CA ILE A 39 27.91 15.38 18.93
C ILE A 39 29.20 16.16 19.26
N PRO A 40 30.17 16.27 18.32
CA PRO A 40 31.47 16.90 18.60
C PRO A 40 31.38 18.43 18.77
N SER A 41 30.32 19.07 18.28
CA SER A 41 30.04 20.49 18.50
C SER A 41 28.90 20.67 19.51
N LYS A 42 28.75 21.88 20.09
CA LYS A 42 27.47 22.30 20.70
C LYS A 42 26.35 21.96 19.71
N SER A 43 25.23 21.43 20.22
CA SER A 43 24.19 20.83 19.39
C SER A 43 23.83 21.75 18.24
N SER A 44 24.02 21.28 17.00
CA SER A 44 23.69 22.11 15.86
C SER A 44 22.18 22.26 15.83
N ALA A 45 21.69 23.49 15.99
CA ALA A 45 20.25 23.80 15.98
C ALA A 45 19.53 23.19 14.77
N THR A 46 20.24 23.02 13.64
CA THR A 46 19.75 22.35 12.43
C THR A 46 19.45 20.86 12.64
N ARG A 47 20.22 20.13 13.45
CA ARG A 47 19.99 18.71 13.76
C ARG A 47 18.84 18.52 14.73
N GLU A 48 18.78 19.36 15.76
CA GLU A 48 17.64 19.38 16.69
C GLU A 48 16.34 19.66 15.93
N GLN A 49 16.36 20.69 15.06
CA GLN A 49 15.23 21.02 14.20
C GLN A 49 14.86 19.87 13.24
N ALA A 50 15.82 19.12 12.71
CA ALA A 50 15.54 17.98 11.82
C ALA A 50 14.85 16.83 12.56
N VAL A 51 15.19 16.59 13.83
CA VAL A 51 14.54 15.57 14.67
C VAL A 51 13.12 16.00 15.04
N THR A 52 12.91 17.27 15.41
CA THR A 52 11.56 17.79 15.70
C THR A 52 10.65 17.71 14.48
N HIS A 53 11.16 18.06 13.28
CA HIS A 53 10.41 17.91 12.03
C HIS A 53 10.00 16.45 11.76
N GLN A 54 10.88 15.48 12.03
CA GLN A 54 10.55 14.06 11.87
C GLN A 54 9.49 13.61 12.87
N THR A 55 9.57 14.04 14.13
CA THR A 55 8.55 13.75 15.14
C THR A 55 7.17 14.24 14.72
N GLU A 56 7.07 15.49 14.27
CA GLU A 56 5.80 16.07 13.80
C GLU A 56 5.23 15.31 12.61
N HIS A 57 6.09 14.81 11.71
CA HIS A 57 5.67 13.94 10.61
C HIS A 57 5.13 12.59 11.10
N ILE A 58 5.79 11.94 12.06
CA ILE A 58 5.37 10.64 12.60
C ILE A 58 3.99 10.72 13.26
N GLN A 59 3.70 11.84 13.95
CA GLN A 59 2.38 12.07 14.56
C GLN A 59 1.27 12.19 13.50
N ARG A 60 1.58 12.71 12.31
CA ARG A 60 0.63 12.84 11.20
C ARG A 60 0.49 11.56 10.39
N GLY A 61 1.55 10.75 10.29
CA GLY A 61 1.55 9.51 9.54
C GLY A 61 2.93 8.88 9.34
N PRO A 62 2.98 7.72 8.66
CA PRO A 62 4.23 7.00 8.46
C PRO A 62 5.20 7.79 7.56
N VAL A 63 6.45 7.91 8.01
CA VAL A 63 7.53 8.56 7.26
C VAL A 63 8.28 7.51 6.43
N ARG A 64 8.42 7.76 5.12
CA ARG A 64 9.16 6.84 4.23
C ARG A 64 10.61 6.68 4.69
N GLY A 65 11.07 5.44 4.79
CA GLY A 65 12.42 5.10 5.22
C GLY A 65 12.61 5.01 6.72
N LEU A 66 11.61 5.34 7.54
CA LEU A 66 11.69 5.24 8.99
C LEU A 66 10.99 3.96 9.49
N SER A 67 11.72 3.14 10.24
CA SER A 67 11.14 1.96 10.89
C SER A 67 10.70 2.27 12.32
N VAL A 68 9.51 2.86 12.48
CA VAL A 68 8.92 3.03 13.82
C VAL A 68 8.30 1.70 14.24
N LYS A 69 8.95 0.99 15.15
CA LYS A 69 8.49 -0.33 15.65
C LYS A 69 7.03 -0.30 16.12
N LEU A 70 6.65 0.77 16.82
CA LEU A 70 5.31 0.98 17.35
C LEU A 70 4.19 1.08 16.28
N LEU A 71 4.53 1.47 15.04
CA LEU A 71 3.56 1.59 13.93
C LEU A 71 3.29 0.25 13.22
N ARG A 72 4.26 -0.68 13.22
CA ARG A 72 4.12 -1.99 12.58
C ARG A 72 3.23 -2.92 13.41
N GLU A 73 3.45 -2.93 14.71
CA GLU A 73 2.77 -3.84 15.65
C GLU A 73 1.24 -3.64 15.65
N LYS A 74 0.76 -2.39 15.55
CA LYS A 74 -0.69 -2.10 15.47
C LYS A 74 -1.34 -2.53 14.14
N ARG A 75 -0.57 -2.63 13.05
CA ARG A 75 -1.08 -3.05 11.74
C ARG A 75 -1.09 -4.57 11.59
N GLU A 76 -0.04 -5.22 12.09
CA GLU A 76 0.13 -6.67 11.96
C GLU A 76 -0.81 -7.44 12.91
N ASN A 77 -1.25 -6.82 14.01
CA ASN A 77 -2.21 -7.42 14.96
C ASN A 77 -3.70 -7.16 14.63
N TYR A 78 -4.02 -6.62 13.45
CA TYR A 78 -5.40 -6.38 13.06
C TYR A 78 -6.02 -7.64 12.43
N GLY A 79 -6.67 -8.46 13.24
CA GLY A 79 -7.51 -9.57 12.78
C GLY A 79 -8.98 -9.14 12.71
N PRO A 80 -9.70 -9.36 11.60
CA PRO A 80 -11.15 -9.18 11.59
C PRO A 80 -11.82 -10.21 12.53
N GLU A 81 -12.99 -9.87 13.07
CA GLU A 81 -13.78 -10.80 13.90
C GLU A 81 -14.26 -12.02 13.11
N VAL A 82 -14.42 -11.88 11.79
CA VAL A 82 -14.81 -12.94 10.87
C VAL A 82 -13.74 -13.08 9.78
N SER A 83 -13.26 -14.29 9.55
CA SER A 83 -12.27 -14.53 8.51
C SER A 83 -12.94 -14.54 7.14
N ALA A 84 -12.31 -13.94 6.13
CA ALA A 84 -12.79 -13.98 4.75
C ALA A 84 -13.11 -15.41 4.20
N PRO A 85 -12.38 -16.49 4.57
CA PRO A 85 -12.73 -17.85 4.13
C PRO A 85 -13.89 -18.50 4.90
N ASP A 86 -14.38 -17.90 5.99
CA ASP A 86 -15.51 -18.44 6.78
C ASP A 86 -16.84 -18.11 6.06
N GLN A 87 -16.97 -18.52 4.80
CA GLN A 87 -18.18 -18.37 3.99
C GLN A 87 -19.01 -19.65 4.04
N GLU A 88 -20.33 -19.52 4.21
CA GLU A 88 -21.27 -20.65 4.27
C GLU A 88 -21.37 -21.42 2.93
N SER A 89 -20.90 -20.83 1.83
CA SER A 89 -20.90 -21.46 0.51
C SER A 89 -19.69 -21.06 -0.33
N THR A 90 -18.95 -22.05 -0.81
CA THR A 90 -17.87 -21.87 -1.79
C THR A 90 -18.36 -22.27 -3.18
N GLU A 91 -18.30 -21.33 -4.12
CA GLU A 91 -18.60 -21.58 -5.52
C GLU A 91 -17.45 -22.34 -6.20
N VAL A 92 -17.76 -23.49 -6.80
CA VAL A 92 -16.77 -24.37 -7.44
C VAL A 92 -17.20 -24.68 -8.88
N ASP A 93 -16.25 -24.58 -9.80
CA ASP A 93 -16.43 -25.01 -11.19
C ASP A 93 -16.60 -26.55 -11.29
N PRO A 94 -17.43 -27.06 -12.21
CA PRO A 94 -17.62 -28.49 -12.42
C PRO A 94 -16.33 -29.28 -12.63
N HIS A 95 -15.34 -28.75 -13.36
CA HIS A 95 -14.05 -29.41 -13.59
C HIS A 95 -13.24 -29.52 -12.30
N THR A 96 -13.25 -28.48 -11.46
CA THR A 96 -12.58 -28.52 -10.16
C THR A 96 -13.24 -29.52 -9.21
N LYS A 97 -14.56 -29.69 -9.25
CA LYS A 97 -15.26 -30.73 -8.47
C LYS A 97 -14.82 -32.14 -8.84
N GLU A 98 -14.47 -32.40 -10.10
CA GLU A 98 -13.95 -33.70 -10.53
C GLU A 98 -12.56 -33.99 -9.97
N ILE A 99 -11.70 -32.96 -9.89
CA ILE A 99 -10.37 -33.05 -9.29
C ILE A 99 -10.44 -33.29 -7.76
N LEU A 100 -11.48 -32.80 -7.08
CA LEU A 100 -11.69 -32.99 -5.65
C LEU A 100 -12.15 -34.42 -5.26
N LYS A 101 -12.69 -35.19 -6.20
CA LYS A 101 -13.15 -36.58 -5.98
C LYS A 101 -12.04 -37.56 -5.54
N PRO A 102 -10.90 -37.68 -6.25
CA PRO A 102 -9.81 -38.58 -5.85
C PRO A 102 -9.11 -38.16 -4.55
N LEU A 103 -9.23 -36.88 -4.17
CA LEU A 103 -8.64 -36.35 -2.94
C LEU A 103 -9.54 -36.54 -1.70
N HIS A 104 -10.67 -37.25 -1.84
CA HIS A 104 -11.66 -37.48 -0.79
C HIS A 104 -12.33 -36.21 -0.21
N PHE A 105 -12.26 -35.07 -0.91
CA PHE A 105 -12.95 -33.82 -0.52
C PHE A 105 -14.33 -33.65 -1.19
N ALA A 106 -14.85 -34.71 -1.82
CA ALA A 106 -16.11 -34.65 -2.58
C ALA A 106 -17.37 -34.43 -1.73
N SER A 107 -17.30 -34.68 -0.41
CA SER A 107 -18.45 -34.65 0.52
C SER A 107 -18.53 -33.40 1.39
N LEU A 108 -17.78 -32.35 1.08
CA LEU A 108 -17.94 -31.06 1.76
C LEU A 108 -19.33 -30.48 1.45
N SER A 109 -20.11 -30.18 2.49
CA SER A 109 -21.49 -29.69 2.40
C SER A 109 -21.59 -28.30 1.76
N ASP A 110 -20.52 -27.53 1.84
CA ASP A 110 -20.54 -26.10 1.57
C ASP A 110 -20.16 -25.77 0.11
N LEU A 111 -19.98 -26.79 -0.74
CA LEU A 111 -19.59 -26.62 -2.14
C LEU A 111 -20.82 -26.47 -3.05
N GLN A 112 -20.99 -25.29 -3.64
CA GLN A 112 -22.00 -25.03 -4.65
C GLN A 112 -21.38 -25.08 -6.06
N VAL A 113 -21.95 -25.89 -6.94
CA VAL A 113 -21.46 -26.00 -8.32
C VAL A 113 -22.08 -24.90 -9.16
N THR A 114 -21.25 -24.03 -9.71
CA THR A 114 -21.69 -22.99 -10.64
C THR A 114 -21.75 -23.51 -12.07
N TRP A 115 -22.64 -22.95 -12.88
CA TRP A 115 -22.72 -23.31 -14.31
C TRP A 115 -21.52 -22.70 -15.04
N PRO A 116 -20.83 -23.45 -15.92
CA PRO A 116 -19.72 -22.90 -16.67
C PRO A 116 -20.23 -21.76 -17.55
N MET A 117 -19.55 -20.61 -17.51
CA MET A 117 -19.87 -19.49 -18.40
C MET A 117 -19.39 -19.82 -19.81
N VAL A 118 -20.20 -20.59 -20.53
CA VAL A 118 -19.93 -21.03 -21.89
C VAL A 118 -19.90 -19.82 -22.83
N GLY A 119 -18.80 -19.62 -23.56
CA GLY A 119 -18.69 -18.61 -24.61
C GLY A 119 -17.91 -17.33 -24.24
N MET A 120 -17.34 -17.23 -23.03
CA MET A 120 -16.46 -16.10 -22.70
C MET A 120 -15.08 -16.27 -23.33
N CYS A 121 -14.70 -15.32 -24.19
CA CYS A 121 -13.34 -15.17 -24.68
C CYS A 121 -12.55 -14.28 -23.70
N PHE A 122 -11.79 -14.88 -22.79
CA PHE A 122 -10.87 -14.17 -21.89
C PHE A 122 -9.68 -13.53 -22.61
N LYS A 123 -9.51 -13.81 -23.90
CA LYS A 123 -8.44 -13.22 -24.69
C LYS A 123 -8.80 -11.78 -25.00
N THR A 124 -7.97 -10.85 -24.55
CA THR A 124 -8.01 -9.48 -25.05
C THR A 124 -7.91 -9.51 -26.58
N PRO A 125 -8.75 -8.78 -27.32
CA PRO A 125 -8.67 -8.74 -28.77
C PRO A 125 -7.25 -8.35 -29.21
N ARG A 126 -6.65 -9.12 -30.12
CA ARG A 126 -5.37 -8.75 -30.72
C ARG A 126 -5.62 -7.58 -31.68
N GLY A 127 -5.20 -6.36 -31.29
CA GLY A 127 -5.22 -5.18 -32.17
C GLY A 127 -6.03 -3.97 -31.66
N GLY A 128 -6.02 -3.68 -30.35
CA GLY A 128 -6.66 -2.49 -29.78
C GLY A 128 -5.88 -1.19 -30.00
N ALA A 129 -5.80 -0.71 -31.24
CA ALA A 129 -5.60 0.71 -31.57
C ALA A 129 -6.10 0.91 -33.02
N HIS A 130 -6.88 1.97 -33.25
CA HIS A 130 -7.55 2.34 -34.51
C HIS A 130 -8.91 1.66 -34.74
N GLY A 131 -10.00 2.37 -34.39
CA GLY A 131 -11.36 1.95 -34.74
C GLY A 131 -12.49 2.66 -34.02
N TRP A 132 -12.20 3.56 -33.06
CA TRP A 132 -13.22 4.29 -32.30
C TRP A 132 -14.00 5.35 -33.09
N LEU A 133 -13.67 5.59 -34.37
CA LEU A 133 -14.37 6.57 -35.22
C LEU A 133 -15.41 5.98 -36.17
N SER A 134 -15.60 4.66 -36.22
CA SER A 134 -16.55 4.05 -37.18
C SER A 134 -17.88 3.61 -36.55
N ARG A 135 -18.06 3.76 -35.23
CA ARG A 135 -19.26 3.29 -34.50
C ARG A 135 -20.27 4.39 -34.16
N LEU A 136 -19.97 5.65 -34.45
CA LEU A 136 -20.97 6.70 -34.53
C LEU A 136 -21.31 6.86 -36.02
N GLY A 137 -22.46 6.35 -36.42
CA GLY A 137 -22.97 6.38 -37.79
C GLY A 137 -23.24 7.79 -38.32
N VAL A 138 -22.20 8.60 -38.49
CA VAL A 138 -22.23 9.84 -39.25
C VAL A 138 -21.75 9.53 -40.65
N ARG A 139 -22.68 9.04 -41.47
CA ARG A 139 -22.53 9.03 -42.92
C ARG A 139 -22.66 10.48 -43.38
N LEU A 140 -21.55 11.22 -43.43
CA LEU A 140 -21.48 12.52 -44.10
C LEU A 140 -21.81 12.29 -45.58
N ARG A 141 -23.08 12.50 -45.92
CA ARG A 141 -23.60 12.58 -47.27
C ARG A 141 -24.19 13.97 -47.39
N LEU A 142 -23.51 14.86 -48.10
CA LEU A 142 -23.98 16.11 -48.73
C LEU A 142 -22.70 16.79 -49.29
N ARG A 143 -22.60 17.28 -50.52
CA ARG A 143 -23.40 17.24 -51.75
C ARG A 143 -22.49 17.96 -52.76
N GLU A 144 -22.13 17.35 -53.88
CA GLU A 144 -21.77 18.12 -55.07
C GLU A 144 -23.02 18.88 -55.52
N ASN A 145 -22.91 20.18 -55.75
CA ASN A 145 -23.47 20.92 -56.90
C ASN A 145 -23.35 22.43 -56.71
N TYR A 146 -22.79 23.07 -57.76
CA TYR A 146 -22.51 24.49 -58.03
C TYR A 146 -21.30 25.12 -57.34
#